data_AF-A0A399I083-F1
#
_entry.id   AF-A0A399I083-F1
#
_cell.length_a   1.000
_cell.length_b   1.000
_cell.length_c   1.000
_cell.angle_alpha   90.00
_cell.angle_beta   90.00
_cell.angle_gamma   90.00
#
_symmetry.space_group_name_H-M   'P 1'
#
loop_
_entity.id
_entity.type
_entity.pdbx_description
1 polymer ?
#
loop_
_entity_poly.entity_id
_entity_poly.type
_entity_poly.pdbx_seq_one_letter_code
_entity_poly.pdbx_strand_id
1 'polypeptide(L)'
;MGKIGCFLVAAVLFCTATTVFAEDVRTGTITGKMMIKNGGPMANGVVFFFNEASGPPPSPEKYWRVPDEIVGTDGEGNFKAVLLEGKYYLGASKRKSGQEVGPPHEGDYFLPAMEEKGVPKTYRVEKSKATDIGTIAEAVPFSRATIKTKNGTTAIEGTITDADEKPLERAMVFAFLTPAMVGKPLFVSERTGKDGKYLLRVNQGGNYYLKIREVYGGGAPKVGEIMGGYGQDKPVPVTITTGTTVKGIDIKGVRFLGRGPNK
;
A
#
# COMPACT_ATOMS: atom_id res chain seq x y z
N MET A 1 51.14 -18.80 65.17
CA MET A 1 51.96 -18.13 64.13
C MET A 1 51.82 -18.97 62.87
N GLY A 2 51.06 -18.65 61.83
CA GLY A 2 50.64 -17.38 61.26
C GLY A 2 50.94 -17.49 59.77
N LYS A 3 49.90 -17.63 58.93
CA LYS A 3 49.82 -17.16 57.52
C LYS A 3 48.51 -17.65 56.89
N ILE A 4 47.57 -16.71 56.84
CA ILE A 4 46.33 -16.77 56.06
C ILE A 4 46.70 -16.39 54.63
N GLY A 5 46.52 -17.32 53.69
CA GLY A 5 46.69 -17.08 52.25
C GLY A 5 45.37 -16.65 51.63
N CYS A 6 45.29 -15.38 51.24
CA CYS A 6 44.15 -14.76 50.58
C CYS A 6 44.03 -15.30 49.14
N PHE A 7 42.96 -16.00 48.82
CA PHE A 7 42.63 -16.41 47.44
C PHE A 7 42.01 -15.20 46.72
N LEU A 8 42.74 -14.65 45.74
CA LEU A 8 42.24 -13.61 44.84
C LEU A 8 41.48 -14.27 43.69
N VAL A 9 40.16 -14.15 43.67
CA VAL A 9 39.33 -14.55 42.52
C VAL A 9 39.37 -13.41 41.50
N ALA A 10 40.13 -13.60 40.41
CA ALA A 10 40.10 -12.69 39.26
C ALA A 10 38.86 -13.02 38.42
N ALA A 11 37.79 -12.22 38.58
CA ALA A 11 36.64 -12.25 37.69
C ALA A 11 37.00 -11.55 36.38
N VAL A 12 37.26 -12.33 35.32
CA VAL A 12 37.42 -11.82 33.96
C VAL A 12 36.03 -11.51 33.41
N LEU A 13 35.64 -10.24 33.44
CA LEU A 13 34.48 -9.74 32.69
C LEU A 13 34.83 -9.74 31.19
N PHE A 14 34.38 -10.74 30.45
CA PHE A 14 34.33 -10.68 28.99
C PHE A 14 33.15 -9.78 28.58
N CYS A 15 33.42 -8.48 28.44
CA CYS A 15 32.52 -7.58 27.72
C CYS A 15 32.61 -7.91 26.22
N THR A 16 31.78 -8.83 25.74
CA THR A 16 31.55 -8.99 24.30
C THR A 16 30.72 -7.81 23.82
N ALA A 17 31.40 -6.77 23.34
CA ALA A 17 30.76 -5.72 22.57
C ALA A 17 30.24 -6.34 21.26
N THR A 18 28.96 -6.68 21.22
CA THR A 18 28.28 -7.02 19.98
C THR A 18 28.15 -5.74 19.17
N THR A 19 29.04 -5.55 18.21
CA THR A 19 28.87 -4.53 17.17
C THR A 19 27.63 -4.89 16.38
N VAL A 20 26.53 -4.20 16.66
CA VAL A 20 25.37 -4.16 15.77
C VAL A 20 25.82 -3.41 14.53
N PHE A 21 26.17 -4.13 13.46
CA PHE A 21 26.37 -3.51 12.16
C PHE A 21 25.01 -2.94 11.75
N ALA A 22 24.92 -1.61 11.74
CA ALA A 22 23.84 -0.93 11.04
C ALA A 22 23.90 -1.41 9.59
N GLU A 23 22.88 -2.14 9.17
CA GLU A 23 22.74 -2.59 7.79
C GLU A 23 22.88 -1.35 6.90
N ASP A 24 23.82 -1.39 5.96
CA ASP A 24 24.19 -0.27 5.11
C ASP A 24 23.01 0.01 4.15
N VAL A 25 22.00 0.73 4.65
CA VAL A 25 20.72 0.92 3.95
C VAL A 25 21.02 1.65 2.65
N ARG A 26 20.90 0.94 1.54
CA ARG A 26 21.25 1.44 0.21
C ARG A 26 20.14 2.36 -0.29
N THR A 27 20.00 3.53 0.29
CA THR A 27 18.99 4.51 -0.15
C THR A 27 19.58 5.53 -1.11
N GLY A 28 18.74 6.00 -2.02
CA GLY A 28 18.94 7.23 -2.80
C GLY A 28 17.78 8.21 -2.56
N THR A 29 17.90 9.42 -3.11
CA THR A 29 16.86 10.43 -3.08
C THR A 29 16.34 10.68 -4.49
N ILE A 30 15.03 10.72 -4.66
CA ILE A 30 14.38 11.17 -5.89
C ILE A 30 13.57 12.44 -5.60
N THR A 31 13.71 13.46 -6.44
CA THR A 31 12.98 14.73 -6.36
C THR A 31 12.34 15.05 -7.70
N GLY A 32 11.33 15.90 -7.67
CA GLY A 32 10.73 16.44 -8.88
C GLY A 32 9.52 17.31 -8.55
N LYS A 33 8.78 17.69 -9.59
CA LYS A 33 7.60 18.54 -9.49
C LYS A 33 6.40 17.96 -10.24
N MET A 34 5.26 17.88 -9.58
CA MET A 34 4.01 17.38 -10.15
C MET A 34 3.07 18.53 -10.48
N MET A 35 2.56 18.54 -11.71
CA MET A 35 1.65 19.56 -12.22
C MET A 35 0.38 18.90 -12.78
N ILE A 36 -0.73 19.62 -12.68
CA ILE A 36 -1.97 19.27 -13.38
C ILE A 36 -1.80 19.70 -14.84
N LYS A 37 -2.18 18.83 -15.79
CA LYS A 37 -2.11 19.14 -17.22
C LYS A 37 -2.95 20.38 -17.53
N ASN A 38 -2.31 21.37 -18.15
CA ASN A 38 -2.89 22.68 -18.44
C ASN A 38 -3.42 23.42 -17.20
N GLY A 39 -2.90 23.08 -16.01
CA GLY A 39 -3.31 23.66 -14.73
C GLY A 39 -2.11 24.12 -13.91
N GLY A 40 -2.38 24.39 -12.63
CA GLY A 40 -1.35 24.76 -11.67
C GLY A 40 -0.61 23.56 -11.08
N PRO A 41 0.24 23.83 -10.08
CA PRO A 41 0.86 22.78 -9.27
C PRO A 41 -0.14 21.78 -8.72
N MET A 42 0.27 20.51 -8.67
CA MET A 42 -0.44 19.49 -7.90
C MET A 42 -0.17 19.69 -6.40
N ALA A 43 -0.52 20.85 -5.86
CA ALA A 43 -0.31 21.19 -4.46
C ALA A 43 -1.12 20.29 -3.52
N ASN A 44 -0.54 19.87 -2.40
CA ASN A 44 -1.15 18.96 -1.41
C ASN A 44 -1.66 17.65 -2.02
N GLY A 45 -0.99 17.19 -3.08
CA GLY A 45 -1.16 15.88 -3.66
C GLY A 45 -0.24 14.86 -3.00
N VAL A 46 -0.23 13.66 -3.56
CA VAL A 46 0.67 12.58 -3.17
C VAL A 46 1.31 11.97 -4.41
N VAL A 47 2.56 11.55 -4.26
CA VAL A 47 3.32 10.77 -5.24
C VAL A 47 3.46 9.35 -4.71
N PHE A 48 3.16 8.39 -5.56
CA PHE A 48 3.23 6.96 -5.29
C PHE A 48 4.45 6.36 -5.98
N PHE A 49 5.21 5.56 -5.25
CA PHE A 49 6.32 4.78 -5.80
C PHE A 49 6.01 3.30 -5.69
N PHE A 50 6.14 2.58 -6.81
CA PHE A 50 5.96 1.14 -6.89
C PHE A 50 7.28 0.50 -7.29
N ASN A 51 7.93 -0.21 -6.37
CA ASN A 51 9.20 -0.88 -6.65
C ASN A 51 8.95 -2.00 -7.68
N GLU A 52 9.66 -1.97 -8.80
CA GLU A 52 9.53 -2.97 -9.87
C GLU A 52 9.75 -4.40 -9.35
N ALA A 53 10.65 -4.59 -8.37
CA ALA A 53 10.94 -5.89 -7.80
C ALA A 53 9.86 -6.43 -6.85
N SER A 54 8.95 -5.58 -6.35
CA SER A 54 7.95 -5.97 -5.33
C SER A 54 6.60 -6.41 -5.91
N GLY A 55 6.43 -6.38 -7.24
CA GLY A 55 5.16 -6.75 -7.87
C GLY A 55 5.01 -6.24 -9.30
N PRO A 56 3.85 -6.51 -9.93
CA PRO A 56 3.62 -6.17 -11.33
C PRO A 56 3.52 -4.64 -11.54
N PRO A 57 3.76 -4.12 -12.76
CA PRO A 57 3.59 -2.70 -13.04
C PRO A 57 2.20 -2.19 -12.65
N PRO A 58 2.03 -1.00 -12.06
CA PRO A 58 0.70 -0.49 -11.75
C PRO A 58 -0.14 -0.37 -13.04
N SER A 59 -1.40 -0.82 -12.98
CA SER A 59 -2.31 -0.73 -14.12
C SER A 59 -3.71 -0.31 -13.63
N PRO A 60 -3.92 0.99 -13.34
CA PRO A 60 -5.18 1.52 -12.78
C PRO A 60 -6.47 1.05 -13.48
N GLU A 61 -6.42 0.94 -14.81
CA GLU A 61 -7.53 0.44 -15.62
C GLU A 61 -7.89 -1.01 -15.30
N LYS A 62 -6.91 -1.82 -14.88
CA LYS A 62 -7.06 -3.26 -14.60
C LYS A 62 -7.13 -3.58 -13.12
N TYR A 63 -6.31 -2.94 -12.28
CA TYR A 63 -6.25 -3.16 -10.83
C TYR A 63 -5.59 -2.01 -10.08
N TRP A 64 -5.78 -1.98 -8.76
CA TRP A 64 -5.07 -1.05 -7.88
C TRP A 64 -3.96 -1.79 -7.14
N ARG A 65 -2.72 -1.48 -7.51
CA ARG A 65 -1.55 -1.92 -6.75
C ARG A 65 -1.35 -1.01 -5.55
N VAL A 66 -0.92 -1.58 -4.43
CA VAL A 66 -0.52 -0.81 -3.24
C VAL A 66 0.92 -0.31 -3.42
N PRO A 67 1.19 1.01 -3.31
CA PRO A 67 2.53 1.56 -3.47
C PRO A 67 3.45 1.15 -2.34
N ASP A 68 4.74 1.06 -2.65
CA ASP A 68 5.81 0.81 -1.70
C ASP A 68 6.08 2.03 -0.82
N GLU A 69 5.96 3.23 -1.39
CA GLU A 69 6.17 4.50 -0.69
C GLU A 69 5.17 5.55 -1.18
N ILE A 70 4.77 6.46 -0.28
CA ILE A 70 3.87 7.57 -0.57
C ILE A 70 4.43 8.83 0.08
N VAL A 71 4.69 9.85 -0.74
CA VAL A 71 5.16 11.16 -0.25
C VAL A 71 4.20 12.26 -0.68
N GLY A 72 4.07 13.30 0.15
CA GLY A 72 3.27 14.48 -0.19
C GLY A 72 3.99 15.40 -1.16
N THR A 73 3.22 16.20 -1.90
CA THR A 73 3.74 17.37 -2.61
C THR A 73 3.48 18.64 -1.80
N ASP A 74 4.41 19.59 -1.87
CA ASP A 74 4.27 20.91 -1.25
C ASP A 74 3.28 21.83 -2.01
N GLY A 75 3.17 23.10 -1.59
CA GLY A 75 2.30 24.10 -2.23
C GLY A 75 2.64 24.41 -3.69
N GLU A 76 3.87 24.11 -4.11
CA GLU A 76 4.35 24.30 -5.48
C GLU A 76 4.40 22.99 -6.27
N GLY A 77 3.91 21.88 -5.70
CA GLY A 77 3.89 20.57 -6.32
C GLY A 77 5.23 19.83 -6.27
N ASN A 78 6.23 20.35 -5.55
CA ASN A 78 7.52 19.66 -5.40
C ASN A 78 7.36 18.49 -4.44
N PHE A 79 8.10 17.42 -4.69
CA PHE A 79 8.20 16.28 -3.78
C PHE A 79 9.66 15.85 -3.61
N LYS A 80 9.90 15.13 -2.51
CA LYS A 80 11.16 14.46 -2.22
C LYS A 80 10.86 13.11 -1.58
N ALA A 81 11.44 12.04 -2.11
CA ALA A 81 11.36 10.71 -1.51
C ALA A 81 12.76 10.14 -1.30
N VAL A 82 12.98 9.55 -0.12
CA VAL A 82 14.16 8.72 0.17
C VAL A 82 13.72 7.28 0.00
N LEU A 83 14.29 6.59 -0.98
CA LEU A 83 13.87 5.26 -1.40
C LEU A 83 15.08 4.32 -1.37
N LEU A 84 14.82 3.02 -1.17
CA LEU A 84 15.82 2.00 -1.43
C LEU A 84 16.28 2.08 -2.89
N GLU A 85 17.53 1.68 -3.14
CA GLU A 85 18.08 1.53 -4.47
C GLU A 85 17.23 0.54 -5.28
N GLY A 86 16.91 0.90 -6.52
CA GLY A 86 16.04 0.08 -7.36
C GLY A 86 15.42 0.85 -8.52
N LYS A 87 14.49 0.18 -9.20
CA LYS A 87 13.66 0.76 -10.26
C LYS A 87 12.24 0.89 -9.76
N TYR A 88 11.61 2.01 -10.05
CA TYR A 88 10.29 2.35 -9.55
C TYR A 88 9.39 2.81 -10.68
N TYR A 89 8.15 2.32 -10.70
CA TYR A 89 7.07 3.03 -11.37
C TYR A 89 6.57 4.16 -10.49
N LEU A 90 6.08 5.22 -11.11
CA LEU A 90 5.57 6.39 -10.42
C LEU A 90 4.09 6.61 -10.74
N GLY A 91 3.35 7.09 -9.76
CA GLY A 91 2.06 7.73 -9.99
C GLY A 91 1.89 8.96 -9.13
N ALA A 92 0.87 9.76 -9.38
CA ALA A 92 0.50 10.85 -8.51
C ALA A 92 -1.03 10.99 -8.44
N SER A 93 -1.53 11.49 -7.33
CA SER A 93 -2.93 11.87 -7.21
C SER A 93 -3.10 13.11 -6.35
N LYS A 94 -4.15 13.87 -6.65
CA LYS A 94 -4.64 14.94 -5.80
C LYS A 94 -6.14 14.82 -5.67
N ARG A 95 -6.58 14.61 -4.43
CA ARG A 95 -8.00 14.55 -4.08
C ARG A 95 -8.63 15.91 -4.24
N LYS A 96 -9.83 15.97 -4.82
CA LYS A 96 -10.66 17.19 -4.77
C LYS A 96 -11.25 17.42 -3.38
N SER A 97 -11.58 16.35 -2.67
CA SER A 97 -12.12 16.40 -1.30
C SER A 97 -11.08 16.70 -0.22
N GLY A 98 -9.79 16.67 -0.57
CA GLY A 98 -8.69 16.88 0.39
C GLY A 98 -8.44 15.74 1.39
N GLN A 99 -9.13 14.59 1.29
CA GLN A 99 -8.98 13.49 2.25
C GLN A 99 -8.73 12.10 1.64
N GLU A 100 -7.94 11.32 2.40
CA GLU A 100 -7.62 9.89 2.34
C GLU A 100 -6.87 9.35 1.09
N VAL A 101 -5.72 8.74 1.38
CA VAL A 101 -4.94 7.94 0.43
C VAL A 101 -5.73 6.70 -0.01
N GLY A 102 -5.57 6.30 -1.26
CA GLY A 102 -6.14 5.09 -1.83
C GLY A 102 -6.47 5.24 -3.32
N PRO A 103 -7.22 4.31 -3.92
CA PRO A 103 -7.72 4.45 -5.28
C PRO A 103 -8.43 5.81 -5.51
N PRO A 104 -8.20 6.48 -6.65
CA PRO A 104 -8.80 7.77 -6.97
C PRO A 104 -10.34 7.70 -7.06
N HIS A 105 -11.02 8.79 -6.70
CA HIS A 105 -12.45 8.97 -6.91
C HIS A 105 -12.69 9.72 -8.22
N GLU A 106 -13.92 9.64 -8.73
CA GLU A 106 -14.33 10.39 -9.92
C GLU A 106 -13.95 11.87 -9.79
N GLY A 107 -13.24 12.37 -10.79
CA GLY A 107 -12.82 13.76 -10.89
C GLY A 107 -11.59 14.14 -10.06
N ASP A 108 -11.03 13.27 -9.23
CA ASP A 108 -9.71 13.51 -8.61
C ASP A 108 -8.64 13.68 -9.68
N TYR A 109 -7.62 14.50 -9.45
CA TYR A 109 -6.50 14.53 -10.39
C TYR A 109 -5.65 13.29 -10.20
N PHE A 110 -5.35 12.60 -11.29
CA PHE A 110 -4.61 11.35 -11.26
C PHE A 110 -3.64 11.28 -12.43
N LEU A 111 -2.48 10.71 -12.16
CA LEU A 111 -1.41 10.46 -13.11
C LEU A 111 -0.82 9.08 -12.82
N PRO A 112 -1.05 8.08 -13.67
CA PRO A 112 -0.11 6.99 -13.79
C PRO A 112 1.03 7.45 -14.71
N ALA A 113 2.28 7.49 -14.23
CA ALA A 113 3.39 7.88 -15.10
C ALA A 113 3.62 6.78 -16.14
N MET A 114 3.29 7.10 -17.39
CA MET A 114 3.42 6.20 -18.54
C MET A 114 4.35 6.83 -19.57
N GLU A 115 5.06 5.99 -20.31
CA GLU A 115 5.68 6.36 -21.58
C GLU A 115 4.61 6.37 -22.70
N GLU A 116 5.04 6.68 -23.92
CA GLU A 116 4.20 6.53 -25.11
C GLU A 116 3.60 5.12 -25.21
N LYS A 117 2.37 5.04 -25.73
CA LYS A 117 1.61 3.79 -25.91
C LYS A 117 1.21 3.07 -24.61
N GLY A 118 1.26 3.76 -23.47
CA GLY A 118 0.69 3.28 -22.20
C GLY A 118 1.56 2.27 -21.45
N VAL A 119 2.86 2.24 -21.74
CA VAL A 119 3.83 1.43 -20.99
C VAL A 119 4.20 2.17 -19.69
N PRO A 120 4.11 1.56 -18.50
CA PRO A 120 4.52 2.21 -17.27
C PRO A 120 5.98 2.68 -17.29
N LYS A 121 6.17 3.96 -17.00
CA LYS A 121 7.50 4.59 -16.96
C LYS A 121 8.25 4.17 -15.71
N THR A 122 9.54 3.91 -15.85
CA THR A 122 10.42 3.57 -14.72
C THR A 122 11.43 4.67 -14.43
N TYR A 123 11.72 4.84 -13.14
CA TYR A 123 12.72 5.75 -12.62
C TYR A 123 13.71 4.96 -11.76
N ARG A 124 15.00 5.23 -11.93
CA ARG A 124 16.06 4.55 -11.18
C ARG A 124 16.46 5.38 -9.97
N VAL A 125 16.54 4.74 -8.82
CA VAL A 125 17.14 5.26 -7.60
C VAL A 125 18.45 4.52 -7.39
N GLU A 126 19.54 5.26 -7.21
CA GLU A 126 20.88 4.72 -6.99
C GLU A 126 21.36 5.06 -5.57
N LYS A 127 22.14 4.15 -4.96
CA LYS A 127 22.68 4.34 -3.61
C LYS A 127 23.41 5.69 -3.50
N SER A 128 23.06 6.46 -2.46
CA SER A 128 23.68 7.73 -2.09
C SER A 128 23.65 8.82 -3.18
N LYS A 129 22.79 8.69 -4.20
CA LYS A 129 22.58 9.73 -5.21
C LYS A 129 21.27 10.47 -5.01
N ALA A 130 21.26 11.74 -5.37
CA ALA A 130 20.06 12.53 -5.55
C ALA A 130 19.75 12.64 -7.05
N THR A 131 18.56 12.21 -7.45
CA THR A 131 18.08 12.24 -8.83
C THR A 131 16.88 13.16 -8.93
N ASP A 132 17.02 14.24 -9.69
CA ASP A 132 15.90 15.10 -10.07
C ASP A 132 15.30 14.58 -11.38
N ILE A 133 14.01 14.25 -11.36
CA ILE A 133 13.27 13.78 -12.54
C ILE A 133 12.53 14.91 -13.27
N GLY A 134 12.72 16.15 -12.83
CA GLY A 134 12.15 17.35 -13.43
C GLY A 134 10.66 17.51 -13.15
N THR A 135 9.99 18.25 -14.04
CA THR A 135 8.56 18.56 -13.94
C THR A 135 7.73 17.60 -14.77
N ILE A 136 6.70 16.98 -14.18
CA ILE A 136 5.74 16.12 -14.85
C ILE A 136 4.37 16.80 -14.83
N ALA A 137 3.83 17.15 -16.00
CA ALA A 137 2.64 17.98 -16.17
C ALA A 137 1.50 17.27 -16.91
N GLU A 138 1.26 16.02 -16.55
CA GLU A 138 0.35 15.13 -17.28
C GLU A 138 -0.88 14.71 -16.47
N ALA A 139 -1.01 15.14 -15.22
CA ALA A 139 -2.13 14.72 -14.39
C ALA A 139 -3.46 15.29 -14.87
N VAL A 140 -4.48 14.44 -14.96
CA VAL A 140 -5.80 14.77 -15.49
C VAL A 140 -6.89 14.33 -14.52
N PRO A 141 -8.13 14.86 -14.61
CA PRO A 141 -9.24 14.32 -13.86
C PRO A 141 -9.46 12.84 -14.15
N PHE A 142 -9.51 12.03 -13.10
CA PHE A 142 -9.77 10.62 -13.15
C PHE A 142 -11.23 10.38 -13.54
N SER A 143 -11.45 9.43 -14.44
CA SER A 143 -12.80 8.92 -14.71
C SER A 143 -12.84 7.42 -14.53
N ARG A 144 -13.81 6.96 -13.75
CA ARG A 144 -14.09 5.53 -13.52
C ARG A 144 -14.48 4.81 -14.81
N ALA A 145 -14.96 5.53 -15.83
CA ALA A 145 -15.24 4.96 -17.15
C ALA A 145 -13.99 4.34 -17.83
N THR A 146 -12.79 4.74 -17.41
CA THR A 146 -11.51 4.16 -17.88
C THR A 146 -11.22 2.78 -17.26
N ILE A 147 -11.91 2.41 -16.18
CA ILE A 147 -11.73 1.11 -15.52
C ILE A 147 -12.35 0.02 -16.39
N LYS A 148 -11.55 -1.01 -16.71
CA LYS A 148 -11.98 -2.22 -17.41
C LYS A 148 -12.48 -3.23 -16.38
N THR A 149 -13.79 -3.32 -16.23
CA THR A 149 -14.47 -4.32 -15.37
C THR A 149 -15.25 -5.40 -16.15
N LYS A 150 -15.23 -5.36 -17.49
CA LYS A 150 -15.94 -6.33 -18.34
C LYS A 150 -15.09 -7.60 -18.56
N ASN A 151 -15.69 -8.62 -19.20
CA ASN A 151 -15.15 -9.96 -19.48
C ASN A 151 -13.61 -10.04 -19.57
N GLY A 152 -13.01 -11.00 -18.87
CA GLY A 152 -11.55 -11.17 -18.81
C GLY A 152 -10.86 -10.43 -17.66
N THR A 153 -11.62 -9.84 -16.73
CA THR A 153 -11.07 -9.22 -15.52
C THR A 153 -10.78 -10.30 -14.47
N THR A 154 -9.53 -10.37 -13.99
CA THR A 154 -9.17 -11.17 -12.81
C THR A 154 -9.60 -10.43 -11.54
N ALA A 155 -10.68 -10.86 -10.89
CA ALA A 155 -11.20 -10.14 -9.73
C ALA A 155 -11.92 -11.02 -8.69
N ILE A 156 -11.98 -10.50 -7.47
CA ILE A 156 -12.72 -11.07 -6.34
C ILE A 156 -13.85 -10.10 -5.98
N GLU A 157 -15.07 -10.62 -5.93
CA GLU A 157 -16.30 -9.87 -5.66
C GLU A 157 -17.02 -10.45 -4.43
N GLY A 158 -17.53 -9.56 -3.60
CA GLY A 158 -18.34 -9.92 -2.44
C GLY A 158 -18.87 -8.70 -1.70
N THR A 159 -19.39 -8.95 -0.51
CA THR A 159 -20.00 -7.94 0.36
C THR A 159 -19.32 -7.92 1.72
N ILE A 160 -19.09 -6.73 2.26
CA ILE A 160 -18.60 -6.53 3.62
C ILE A 160 -19.80 -6.20 4.50
N THR A 161 -20.03 -6.99 5.55
CA THR A 161 -21.13 -6.78 6.50
C THR A 161 -20.63 -6.77 7.95
N ASP A 162 -21.38 -6.17 8.85
CA ASP A 162 -21.15 -6.27 10.29
C ASP A 162 -21.73 -7.58 10.88
N ALA A 163 -21.69 -7.68 12.21
CA ALA A 163 -22.23 -8.82 12.95
C ALA A 163 -23.76 -8.98 12.81
N ASP A 164 -24.48 -7.89 12.53
CA ASP A 164 -25.93 -7.89 12.27
C ASP A 164 -26.26 -8.10 10.79
N GLU A 165 -25.26 -8.43 9.97
CA GLU A 165 -25.37 -8.57 8.52
C GLU A 165 -25.66 -7.27 7.77
N LYS A 166 -25.49 -6.12 8.41
CA LYS A 166 -25.66 -4.82 7.75
C LYS A 166 -24.44 -4.50 6.90
N PRO A 167 -24.61 -4.00 5.67
CA PRO A 167 -23.49 -3.62 4.83
C PRO A 167 -22.63 -2.51 5.45
N LEU A 168 -21.31 -2.66 5.34
CA LEU A 168 -20.36 -1.67 5.85
C LEU A 168 -19.84 -0.78 4.71
N GLU A 169 -20.15 0.52 4.80
CA GLU A 169 -19.61 1.56 3.92
C GLU A 169 -18.16 1.91 4.30
N ARG A 170 -17.41 2.44 3.33
CA ARG A 170 -16.04 2.98 3.45
C ARG A 170 -14.92 1.96 3.69
N ALA A 171 -15.24 0.68 3.77
CA ALA A 171 -14.24 -0.37 3.90
C ALA A 171 -13.50 -0.61 2.57
N MET A 172 -12.25 -1.05 2.66
CA MET A 172 -11.45 -1.52 1.53
C MET A 172 -10.97 -2.94 1.81
N VAL A 173 -10.88 -3.75 0.76
CA VAL A 173 -10.32 -5.10 0.79
C VAL A 173 -8.88 -5.06 0.30
N PHE A 174 -7.96 -5.61 1.09
CA PHE A 174 -6.54 -5.72 0.79
C PHE A 174 -6.17 -7.17 0.54
N ALA A 175 -5.40 -7.41 -0.51
CA ALA A 175 -4.94 -8.74 -0.90
C ALA A 175 -3.48 -8.97 -0.48
N PHE A 176 -3.23 -10.07 0.22
CA PHE A 176 -1.91 -10.54 0.63
C PHE A 176 -1.60 -11.87 -0.05
N LEU A 177 -0.30 -12.15 -0.24
CA LEU A 177 0.18 -13.40 -0.84
C LEU A 177 0.41 -14.51 0.20
N THR A 178 0.44 -14.17 1.49
CA THR A 178 0.72 -15.11 2.58
C THR A 178 -0.41 -15.11 3.61
N PRO A 179 -0.68 -16.26 4.26
CA PRO A 179 -1.76 -16.39 5.25
C PRO A 179 -1.56 -15.50 6.47
N ALA A 180 -0.32 -15.13 6.80
CA ALA A 180 -0.04 -14.25 7.92
C ALA A 180 -0.67 -12.84 7.73
N MET A 181 -0.85 -12.39 6.48
CA MET A 181 -1.36 -11.05 6.16
C MET A 181 -0.62 -9.93 6.92
N VAL A 182 0.69 -10.12 7.09
CA VAL A 182 1.63 -9.18 7.73
C VAL A 182 2.42 -8.45 6.63
N GLY A 183 2.75 -7.19 6.89
CA GLY A 183 3.49 -6.35 5.97
C GLY A 183 2.58 -5.65 4.97
N LYS A 184 3.09 -5.41 3.76
CA LYS A 184 2.40 -4.65 2.73
C LYS A 184 1.49 -5.57 1.89
N PRO A 185 0.19 -5.27 1.75
CA PRO A 185 -0.65 -5.94 0.77
C PRO A 185 -0.19 -5.63 -0.65
N LEU A 186 -0.55 -6.48 -1.62
CA LEU A 186 -0.18 -6.27 -3.02
C LEU A 186 -1.25 -5.48 -3.78
N PHE A 187 -2.52 -5.76 -3.51
CA PHE A 187 -3.67 -5.14 -4.18
C PHE A 187 -4.70 -4.62 -3.18
N VAL A 188 -5.54 -3.70 -3.64
CA VAL A 188 -6.58 -3.06 -2.83
C VAL A 188 -7.83 -2.81 -3.66
N SER A 189 -9.01 -2.94 -3.06
CA SER A 189 -10.27 -2.57 -3.70
C SER A 189 -10.52 -1.06 -3.61
N GLU A 190 -11.50 -0.58 -4.35
CA GLU A 190 -12.10 0.71 -4.03
C GLU A 190 -12.88 0.62 -2.70
N ARG A 191 -13.21 1.77 -2.12
CA ARG A 191 -14.04 1.84 -0.92
C ARG A 191 -15.44 1.34 -1.21
N THR A 192 -16.01 0.56 -0.30
CA THR A 192 -17.40 0.13 -0.36
C THR A 192 -18.34 1.32 -0.22
N GLY A 193 -19.45 1.28 -0.96
CA GLY A 193 -20.58 2.18 -0.78
C GLY A 193 -21.54 1.69 0.30
N LYS A 194 -22.73 2.30 0.35
CA LYS A 194 -23.80 1.93 1.30
C LYS A 194 -24.30 0.49 1.17
N ASP A 195 -24.04 -0.15 0.04
CA ASP A 195 -24.38 -1.55 -0.22
C ASP A 195 -23.30 -2.54 0.26
N GLY A 196 -22.16 -2.05 0.78
CA GLY A 196 -21.05 -2.85 1.28
C GLY A 196 -20.34 -3.69 0.22
N LYS A 197 -20.69 -3.53 -1.07
CA LYS A 197 -20.14 -4.35 -2.14
C LYS A 197 -18.74 -3.87 -2.50
N TYR A 198 -17.86 -4.83 -2.78
CA TYR A 198 -16.51 -4.55 -3.25
C TYR A 198 -16.17 -5.35 -4.51
N LEU A 199 -15.26 -4.79 -5.29
CA LEU A 199 -14.58 -5.47 -6.39
C LEU A 199 -13.07 -5.28 -6.22
N LEU A 200 -12.39 -6.35 -5.79
CA LEU A 200 -10.94 -6.40 -5.70
C LEU A 200 -10.38 -6.96 -7.00
N ARG A 201 -9.74 -6.09 -7.79
CA ARG A 201 -9.11 -6.50 -9.05
C ARG A 201 -7.62 -6.80 -8.82
N VAL A 202 -7.11 -7.85 -9.45
CA VAL A 202 -5.71 -8.29 -9.33
C VAL A 202 -5.08 -8.50 -10.71
N ASN A 203 -3.76 -8.61 -10.78
CA ASN A 203 -3.07 -8.71 -12.07
C ASN A 203 -3.24 -10.08 -12.75
N GLN A 204 -3.30 -11.16 -11.97
CA GLN A 204 -3.34 -12.53 -12.46
C GLN A 204 -3.95 -13.49 -11.43
N GLY A 205 -4.25 -14.71 -11.88
CA GLY A 205 -4.71 -15.80 -11.02
C GLY A 205 -3.71 -16.18 -9.94
N GLY A 206 -4.19 -16.81 -8.88
CA GLY A 206 -3.37 -17.21 -7.74
C GLY A 206 -4.18 -17.36 -6.46
N ASN A 207 -3.47 -17.48 -5.35
CA ASN A 207 -4.05 -17.56 -4.01
C ASN A 207 -3.85 -16.22 -3.29
N TYR A 208 -4.96 -15.61 -2.86
CA TYR A 208 -4.95 -14.32 -2.16
C TYR A 208 -5.61 -14.45 -0.80
N TYR A 209 -5.01 -13.87 0.22
CA TYR A 209 -5.57 -13.76 1.57
C TYR A 209 -6.08 -12.35 1.79
N LEU A 210 -7.30 -12.21 2.29
CA LEU A 210 -8.02 -10.94 2.27
C LEU A 210 -8.19 -10.38 3.67
N LYS A 211 -7.84 -9.09 3.82
CA LYS A 211 -8.06 -8.31 5.03
C LYS A 211 -8.87 -7.07 4.68
N ILE A 212 -9.77 -6.64 5.56
CA ILE A 212 -10.49 -5.38 5.38
C ILE A 212 -10.00 -4.32 6.35
N ARG A 213 -9.91 -3.08 5.86
CA ARG A 213 -9.60 -1.89 6.65
C ARG A 213 -10.38 -0.69 6.15
N GLU A 214 -10.72 0.22 7.04
CA GLU A 214 -11.23 1.54 6.64
C GLU A 214 -10.10 2.48 6.17
N VAL A 215 -8.89 2.35 6.72
CA VAL A 215 -7.76 3.23 6.36
C VAL A 215 -6.76 2.51 5.45
N TYR A 216 -6.17 3.27 4.53
CA TYR A 216 -5.17 2.75 3.59
C TYR A 216 -3.81 2.50 4.22
N GLY A 217 -3.50 3.24 5.29
CA GLY A 217 -2.22 3.18 5.98
C GLY A 217 -1.99 1.88 6.74
N GLY A 218 -0.71 1.57 6.95
CA GLY A 218 -0.29 0.56 7.92
C GLY A 218 -0.51 1.03 9.37
N GLY A 219 -0.14 0.16 10.32
CA GLY A 219 -0.22 0.46 11.76
C GLY A 219 -1.48 -0.05 12.44
N ALA A 220 -1.51 0.15 13.76
CA ALA A 220 -2.59 -0.29 14.63
C ALA A 220 -3.91 0.44 14.28
N PRO A 221 -5.06 -0.26 14.30
CA PRO A 221 -6.34 0.38 14.04
C PRO A 221 -6.67 1.40 15.12
N LYS A 222 -7.33 2.50 14.73
CA LYS A 222 -7.91 3.47 15.66
C LYS A 222 -9.32 3.05 16.09
N VAL A 223 -9.76 3.54 17.24
CA VAL A 223 -11.12 3.29 17.73
C VAL A 223 -12.14 3.70 16.65
N GLY A 224 -13.08 2.81 16.35
CA GLY A 224 -14.11 2.99 15.34
C GLY A 224 -13.74 2.49 13.94
N GLU A 225 -12.46 2.26 13.64
CA GLU A 225 -12.03 1.79 12.32
C GLU A 225 -12.51 0.37 12.04
N ILE A 226 -12.95 0.13 10.80
CA ILE A 226 -13.35 -1.20 10.33
C ILE A 226 -12.10 -2.10 10.22
N MET A 227 -12.23 -3.32 10.74
CA MET A 227 -11.24 -4.39 10.62
C MET A 227 -11.92 -5.75 10.45
N GLY A 228 -11.22 -6.69 9.83
CA GLY A 228 -11.69 -8.05 9.62
C GLY A 228 -10.81 -8.79 8.60
N GLY A 229 -11.10 -10.07 8.38
CA GLY A 229 -10.40 -10.89 7.41
C GLY A 229 -11.26 -12.03 6.91
N TYR A 230 -11.01 -12.46 5.67
CA TYR A 230 -11.69 -13.62 5.11
C TYR A 230 -11.16 -14.91 5.77
N GLY A 231 -12.07 -15.77 6.22
CA GLY A 231 -11.74 -16.91 7.10
C GLY A 231 -11.67 -16.57 8.59
N GLN A 232 -11.96 -15.32 8.98
CA GLN A 232 -11.99 -14.86 10.38
C GLN A 232 -10.68 -15.19 11.12
N ASP A 233 -10.74 -16.08 12.13
CA ASP A 233 -9.59 -16.47 12.96
C ASP A 233 -8.58 -17.36 12.22
N LYS A 234 -9.01 -18.03 11.14
CA LYS A 234 -8.17 -18.91 10.33
C LYS A 234 -8.18 -18.43 8.88
N PRO A 235 -7.20 -17.60 8.45
CA PRO A 235 -7.14 -17.07 7.10
C PRO A 235 -7.25 -18.17 6.03
N VAL A 236 -8.18 -18.00 5.11
CA VAL A 236 -8.41 -18.93 3.98
C VAL A 236 -7.99 -18.24 2.68
N PRO A 237 -7.25 -18.93 1.79
CA PRO A 237 -6.93 -18.36 0.49
C PRO A 237 -8.18 -18.32 -0.39
N VAL A 238 -8.36 -17.22 -1.12
CA VAL A 238 -9.26 -17.14 -2.26
C VAL A 238 -8.44 -17.48 -3.50
N THR A 239 -8.74 -18.64 -4.10
CA THR A 239 -8.10 -19.10 -5.34
C THR A 239 -8.86 -18.57 -6.55
N ILE A 240 -8.14 -17.95 -7.47
CA ILE A 240 -8.72 -17.34 -8.67
C ILE A 240 -7.90 -17.69 -9.92
N THR A 241 -8.58 -17.89 -11.04
CA THR A 241 -7.96 -18.12 -12.34
C THR A 241 -7.81 -16.79 -13.08
N THR A 242 -6.69 -16.61 -13.80
CA THR A 242 -6.49 -15.41 -14.62
C THR A 242 -7.65 -15.20 -15.58
N GLY A 243 -8.19 -13.98 -15.62
CA GLY A 243 -9.29 -13.59 -16.49
C GLY A 243 -10.68 -13.94 -15.99
N THR A 244 -10.81 -14.55 -14.81
CA THR A 244 -12.11 -14.88 -14.21
C THR A 244 -12.42 -14.00 -13.01
N THR A 245 -13.72 -13.89 -12.68
CA THR A 245 -14.16 -13.24 -11.45
C THR A 245 -14.73 -14.30 -10.50
N VAL A 246 -14.17 -14.40 -9.29
CA VAL A 246 -14.72 -15.21 -8.21
C VAL A 246 -15.69 -14.35 -7.42
N LYS A 247 -16.90 -14.88 -7.18
CA LYS A 247 -18.00 -14.16 -6.53
C LYS A 247 -18.39 -14.81 -5.21
N GLY A 248 -19.12 -14.08 -4.37
CA GLY A 248 -19.63 -14.58 -3.09
C GLY A 248 -18.55 -14.68 -2.01
N ILE A 249 -17.49 -13.88 -2.13
CA ILE A 249 -16.42 -13.80 -1.13
C ILE A 249 -16.81 -12.75 -0.10
N ASP A 250 -17.76 -13.10 0.77
CA ASP A 250 -18.28 -12.17 1.78
C ASP A 250 -17.37 -12.14 3.03
N ILE A 251 -17.21 -10.96 3.62
CA ILE A 251 -16.31 -10.73 4.75
C ILE A 251 -17.07 -10.04 5.88
N LYS A 252 -16.98 -10.61 7.10
CA LYS A 252 -17.48 -9.97 8.31
C LYS A 252 -16.46 -8.95 8.83
N GLY A 253 -16.92 -7.73 9.08
CA GLY A 253 -16.15 -6.66 9.66
C GLY A 253 -16.64 -6.25 11.04
N VAL A 254 -15.73 -5.76 11.86
CA VAL A 254 -16.01 -5.18 13.17
C VAL A 254 -15.37 -3.80 13.27
N ARG A 255 -15.97 -2.91 14.05
CA ARG A 255 -15.34 -1.64 14.42
C ARG A 255 -14.44 -1.87 15.61
N PHE A 256 -13.20 -1.42 15.52
CA PHE A 256 -12.22 -1.57 16.60
C PHE A 256 -12.66 -0.78 17.84
N LEU A 257 -12.77 -1.45 18.99
CA LEU A 257 -13.27 -0.84 20.24
C LEU A 257 -12.18 -0.19 21.11
N GLY A 258 -10.91 -0.21 20.68
CA GLY A 258 -9.81 0.42 21.44
C GLY A 258 -9.16 -0.44 22.51
N ARG A 259 -9.63 -1.67 22.72
CA ARG A 259 -8.93 -2.70 23.51
C ARG A 259 -8.71 -3.91 22.62
N GLY A 260 -7.50 -4.48 22.67
CA GLY A 260 -7.23 -5.76 22.03
C GLY A 260 -8.18 -6.83 22.58
N PRO A 261 -8.41 -7.94 21.85
CA PRO A 261 -9.22 -9.03 22.39
C PRO A 261 -8.65 -9.44 23.75
N ASN A 262 -9.51 -9.43 24.78
CA ASN A 262 -9.16 -10.00 26.07
C ASN A 262 -8.80 -11.47 25.80
N LYS A 263 -7.52 -11.80 25.97
CA LYS A 263 -7.08 -13.20 26.01
C LYS A 263 -7.52 -13.84 27.31
#